data_AF-A0A420H8R2-F1
#
_entry.id   AF-A0A420H8R2-F1
#
_cell.length_a   1.000
_cell.length_b   1.000
_cell.length_c   1.000
_cell.angle_alpha   90.00
_cell.angle_beta   90.00
_cell.angle_gamma   90.00
#
_symmetry.space_group_name_H-M   'P 1'
#
loop_
_entity.id
_entity.type
_entity.pdbx_description
1 polymer ?
#
loop_
_entity_poly.entity_id
_entity_poly.type
_entity_poly.pdbx_seq_one_letter_code
_entity_poly.pdbx_strand_id
1 'polypeptide(L)'
;MQSSGARKTCEEKILVNDLASAYEVLKRAKKAGKLAQVDIVLDNAGFELYVDLILAGFLLSTGLANNIILHPKSIPWFVSDVIPADFGALLNILASPNTFDSISEEETLTTRIIEPLTPKELDALGFVFQQWTSFHNEGQIMLRENRFWTEAGSFWRLPGTATQLHNDLKACELVIFKGDLNYRKLTGDAKWDPTTPFTKSLGPMGPGSGVNILSLRTCKSDVIVGLKQGEDERLRSFEGSGDSETRMWAWTGKWAVMSFSYGKG
;
A
#
# COMPACT_ATOMS: atom_id res chain seq x y z
N MET A 1 25.09 -3.22 4.33
CA MET A 1 24.95 -2.10 5.29
C MET A 1 24.90 -0.75 4.55
N GLN A 2 23.89 -0.55 3.69
CA GLN A 2 23.53 0.76 3.11
C GLN A 2 22.30 1.38 3.83
N SER A 3 21.87 0.79 4.94
CA SER A 3 20.49 0.90 5.41
C SER A 3 20.19 2.04 6.40
N SER A 4 21.17 2.61 7.12
CA SER A 4 20.87 3.65 8.12
C SER A 4 20.71 5.06 7.52
N GLY A 5 21.55 5.44 6.55
CA GLY A 5 21.47 6.74 5.89
C GLY A 5 20.25 6.87 4.96
N ALA A 6 20.04 5.87 4.10
CA ALA A 6 18.91 5.86 3.17
C ALA A 6 17.54 5.81 3.89
N ARG A 7 17.45 5.11 5.04
CA ARG A 7 16.24 5.12 5.87
C ARG A 7 15.96 6.50 6.45
N LYS A 8 16.97 7.18 7.01
CA LYS A 8 16.81 8.54 7.54
C LYS A 8 16.32 9.53 6.48
N THR A 9 16.90 9.50 5.27
CA THR A 9 16.47 10.37 4.17
C THR A 9 15.04 10.07 3.69
N CYS A 10 14.58 8.82 3.78
CA CYS A 10 13.19 8.47 3.49
C CYS A 10 12.25 8.90 4.62
N GLU A 11 12.66 8.71 5.88
CA GLU A 11 11.90 9.10 7.07
C GLU A 11 11.65 10.60 7.12
N GLU A 12 12.60 11.43 6.69
CA GLU A 12 12.44 12.88 6.57
C GLU A 12 11.31 13.29 5.62
N LYS A 13 10.92 12.41 4.68
CA LYS A 13 9.83 12.64 3.72
C LYS A 13 8.49 12.07 4.20
N ILE A 14 8.44 11.42 5.36
CA ILE A 14 7.22 10.87 5.95
C ILE A 14 6.65 11.88 6.94
N LEU A 15 5.56 12.54 6.56
CA LEU A 15 4.94 13.62 7.35
C LEU A 15 4.14 13.10 8.56
N VAL A 16 3.56 11.91 8.43
CA VAL A 16 2.81 11.21 9.48
C VAL A 16 3.30 9.77 9.51
N ASN A 17 3.69 9.25 10.67
CA ASN A 17 4.26 7.91 10.80
C ASN A 17 3.67 7.14 12.00
N ASP A 18 2.59 6.42 11.75
CA ASP A 18 1.92 5.56 12.72
C ASP A 18 2.25 4.07 12.52
N LEU A 19 3.31 3.76 11.75
CA LEU A 19 3.67 2.37 11.43
C LEU A 19 3.93 1.52 12.68
N ALA A 20 4.52 2.11 13.72
CA ALA A 20 4.76 1.46 15.00
C ALA A 20 3.44 1.01 15.67
N SER A 21 2.40 1.83 15.59
CA SER A 21 1.07 1.53 16.13
C SER A 21 0.43 0.35 15.40
N ALA A 22 0.51 0.32 14.07
CA ALA A 22 0.01 -0.79 13.26
C ALA A 22 0.80 -2.09 13.54
N TYR A 23 2.13 -1.99 13.67
CA TYR A 23 2.99 -3.12 13.98
C TYR A 23 2.66 -3.76 15.35
N GLU A 24 2.38 -2.94 16.36
CA GLU A 24 2.01 -3.43 17.70
C GLU A 24 0.69 -4.22 17.69
N VAL A 25 -0.24 -3.96 16.76
CA VAL A 25 -1.45 -4.79 16.59
C VAL A 25 -1.09 -6.21 16.19
N LEU A 26 -0.24 -6.37 15.17
CA LEU A 26 0.18 -7.68 14.67
C LEU A 26 1.01 -8.44 15.71
N LYS A 27 1.90 -7.72 16.40
CA LYS A 27 2.73 -8.30 17.48
C LYS A 27 1.88 -8.80 18.65
N ARG A 28 0.83 -8.08 19.03
CA ARG A 28 -0.13 -8.51 20.07
C ARG A 28 -0.91 -9.74 19.61
N ALA A 29 -1.38 -9.77 18.37
CA ALA A 29 -2.08 -10.93 17.80
C ALA A 29 -1.19 -12.19 17.82
N LYS A 30 0.06 -12.04 17.37
CA LYS A 30 1.08 -13.11 17.42
C LYS A 30 1.34 -13.59 18.85
N LYS A 31 1.55 -12.67 19.80
CA LYS A 31 1.77 -13.02 21.22
C LYS A 31 0.58 -13.76 21.83
N ALA A 32 -0.63 -13.45 21.39
CA ALA A 32 -1.86 -14.11 21.82
C ALA A 32 -2.11 -15.46 21.11
N GLY A 33 -1.24 -15.88 20.19
CA GLY A 33 -1.42 -17.11 19.41
C GLY A 33 -2.61 -17.08 18.46
N LYS A 34 -3.11 -15.88 18.11
CA LYS A 34 -4.21 -15.74 17.15
C LYS A 34 -3.70 -15.95 15.73
N LEU A 35 -4.49 -16.63 14.91
CA LEU A 35 -4.26 -16.68 13.48
C LEU A 35 -4.54 -15.29 12.89
N ALA A 36 -3.49 -14.53 12.59
CA ALA A 36 -3.62 -13.17 12.11
C ALA A 36 -3.77 -13.16 10.58
N GLN A 37 -4.88 -12.64 10.09
CA GLN A 37 -5.04 -12.32 8.67
C GLN A 37 -4.71 -10.85 8.42
N VAL A 38 -3.91 -10.56 7.39
CA VAL A 38 -3.64 -9.19 6.93
C VAL A 38 -4.13 -9.02 5.51
N ASP A 39 -4.93 -7.99 5.28
CA ASP A 39 -5.47 -7.68 3.97
C ASP A 39 -4.72 -6.49 3.37
N ILE A 40 -4.42 -6.54 2.07
CA ILE A 40 -3.73 -5.46 1.35
C ILE A 40 -4.60 -5.04 0.17
N VAL A 41 -5.14 -3.82 0.23
CA VAL A 41 -5.84 -3.17 -0.88
C VAL A 41 -4.81 -2.52 -1.78
N LEU A 42 -4.59 -3.14 -2.93
CA LEU A 42 -3.49 -2.84 -3.84
C LEU A 42 -3.71 -1.53 -4.62
N ASP A 43 -2.60 -0.89 -4.98
CA ASP A 43 -2.55 0.25 -5.91
C ASP A 43 -1.95 -0.23 -7.23
N ASN A 44 -0.67 0.03 -7.51
CA ASN A 44 -0.06 -0.22 -8.81
C ASN A 44 0.60 -1.61 -8.97
N ALA A 45 0.58 -2.11 -10.20
CA ALA A 45 1.31 -3.29 -10.65
C ALA A 45 2.83 -3.02 -10.79
N GLY A 46 3.57 -4.00 -11.30
CA GLY A 46 5.02 -3.90 -11.47
C GLY A 46 5.77 -3.87 -10.14
N PHE A 47 6.69 -2.91 -9.99
CA PHE A 47 7.57 -2.84 -8.82
C PHE A 47 6.83 -2.59 -7.50
N GLU A 48 5.70 -1.86 -7.51
CA GLU A 48 4.92 -1.64 -6.29
C GLU A 48 4.28 -2.95 -5.79
N LEU A 49 3.64 -3.71 -6.68
CA LEU A 49 3.14 -5.05 -6.37
C LEU A 49 4.27 -5.97 -5.89
N TYR A 50 5.45 -5.92 -6.50
CA TYR A 50 6.61 -6.69 -6.05
C TYR A 50 6.99 -6.37 -4.60
N VAL A 51 7.06 -5.09 -4.23
CA VAL A 51 7.34 -4.67 -2.86
C VAL A 51 6.23 -5.09 -1.89
N ASP A 52 4.97 -5.07 -2.33
CA ASP A 52 3.83 -5.56 -1.53
C ASP A 52 3.93 -7.06 -1.26
N LEU A 53 4.40 -7.85 -2.23
CA LEU A 53 4.66 -9.28 -2.04
C LEU A 53 5.88 -9.56 -1.15
N ILE A 54 6.92 -8.71 -1.18
CA ILE A 54 8.02 -8.78 -0.23
C ILE A 54 7.50 -8.54 1.20
N LEU A 55 6.63 -7.54 1.39
CA LEU A 55 5.98 -7.30 2.68
C LEU A 55 5.12 -8.49 3.11
N ALA A 56 4.28 -9.02 2.22
CA ALA A 56 3.45 -10.19 2.49
C ALA A 56 4.30 -11.41 2.91
N GLY A 57 5.36 -11.71 2.14
CA GLY A 57 6.29 -12.79 2.44
C GLY A 57 7.01 -12.60 3.78
N PHE A 58 7.39 -11.37 4.14
CA PHE A 58 7.96 -11.04 5.45
C PHE A 58 6.95 -11.29 6.59
N LEU A 59 5.71 -10.84 6.44
CA LEU A 59 4.67 -11.01 7.46
C LEU A 59 4.38 -12.50 7.73
N LEU A 60 4.32 -13.31 6.66
CA LEU A 60 4.15 -14.76 6.74
C LEU A 60 5.38 -15.45 7.36
N SER A 61 6.58 -15.17 6.85
CA SER A 61 7.82 -15.81 7.29
C SER A 61 8.15 -15.51 8.76
N THR A 62 7.75 -14.34 9.26
CA THR A 62 7.93 -13.97 10.67
C THR A 62 6.78 -14.42 11.57
N GLY A 63 5.71 -14.98 11.02
CA GLY A 63 4.49 -15.34 11.75
C GLY A 63 3.76 -14.14 12.36
N LEU A 64 3.94 -12.94 11.80
CA LEU A 64 3.14 -11.75 12.12
C LEU A 64 1.75 -11.83 11.44
N ALA A 65 1.67 -12.56 10.34
CA ALA A 65 0.43 -13.00 9.71
C ALA A 65 0.53 -14.50 9.41
N ASN A 66 -0.62 -15.16 9.36
CA ASN A 66 -0.77 -16.54 8.91
C ASN A 66 -1.31 -16.61 7.49
N ASN A 67 -2.15 -15.64 7.14
CA ASN A 67 -2.78 -15.50 5.83
C ASN A 67 -2.71 -14.03 5.38
N ILE A 68 -2.52 -13.83 4.08
CA ILE A 68 -2.55 -12.55 3.40
C ILE A 68 -3.63 -12.60 2.32
N ILE A 69 -4.53 -11.63 2.33
CA ILE A 69 -5.47 -11.42 1.22
C ILE A 69 -5.10 -10.16 0.46
N LEU A 70 -4.78 -10.33 -0.81
CA LEU A 70 -4.51 -9.26 -1.75
C LEU A 70 -5.82 -8.89 -2.45
N HIS A 71 -6.17 -7.62 -2.44
CA HIS A 71 -7.38 -7.08 -3.08
C HIS A 71 -7.00 -6.30 -4.34
N PRO A 72 -6.92 -6.95 -5.52
CA PRO A 72 -6.76 -6.28 -6.80
C PRO A 72 -8.07 -5.63 -7.26
N LYS A 73 -7.99 -4.82 -8.33
CA LYS A 73 -9.14 -4.29 -9.06
C LYS A 73 -9.73 -5.38 -9.97
N SER A 74 -11.05 -5.31 -10.21
CA SER A 74 -11.75 -6.27 -11.09
C SER A 74 -11.64 -5.98 -12.58
N ILE A 75 -11.20 -4.77 -12.95
CA ILE A 75 -11.06 -4.30 -14.33
C ILE A 75 -9.82 -3.41 -14.42
N PRO A 76 -9.28 -3.17 -15.64
CA PRO A 76 -8.28 -2.13 -15.84
C PRO A 76 -8.76 -0.81 -15.24
N TRP A 77 -7.96 -0.25 -14.34
CA TRP A 77 -8.36 0.89 -13.52
C TRP A 77 -7.13 1.79 -13.30
N PHE A 78 -7.30 3.10 -13.46
CA PHE A 78 -6.23 4.09 -13.25
C PHE A 78 -4.87 3.74 -13.89
N VAL A 79 -4.90 3.18 -15.11
CA VAL A 79 -3.75 2.78 -15.95
C VAL A 79 -2.93 1.63 -15.37
N SER A 80 -2.37 1.79 -14.17
CA SER A 80 -1.41 0.86 -13.56
C SER A 80 -1.96 0.07 -12.39
N ASP A 81 -3.24 0.20 -12.02
CA ASP A 81 -3.74 -0.53 -10.86
C ASP A 81 -3.73 -2.05 -11.08
N VAL A 82 -3.35 -2.79 -10.03
CA VAL A 82 -3.26 -4.26 -10.09
C VAL A 82 -4.61 -4.89 -10.41
N ILE A 83 -4.64 -5.72 -11.44
CA ILE A 83 -5.68 -6.71 -11.72
C ILE A 83 -5.13 -8.14 -11.48
N PRO A 84 -5.98 -9.18 -11.36
CA PRO A 84 -5.50 -10.54 -11.09
C PRO A 84 -4.44 -11.07 -12.07
N ALA A 85 -4.52 -10.66 -13.35
CA ALA A 85 -3.55 -11.06 -14.37
C ALA A 85 -2.12 -10.57 -14.07
N ASP A 86 -1.97 -9.40 -13.43
CA ASP A 86 -0.65 -8.80 -13.14
C ASP A 86 0.13 -9.60 -12.10
N PHE A 87 -0.56 -10.27 -11.17
CA PHE A 87 0.09 -11.15 -10.20
C PHE A 87 0.73 -12.35 -10.90
N GLY A 88 0.00 -13.00 -11.81
CA GLY A 88 0.53 -14.09 -12.63
C GLY A 88 1.68 -13.64 -13.52
N ALA A 89 1.54 -12.46 -14.14
CA ALA A 89 2.60 -11.85 -14.95
C ALA A 89 3.88 -11.60 -14.13
N LEU A 90 3.74 -11.04 -12.93
CA LEU A 90 4.88 -10.81 -12.03
C LEU A 90 5.57 -12.12 -11.63
N LEU A 91 4.82 -13.16 -11.26
CA LEU A 91 5.40 -14.46 -10.93
C LEU A 91 6.14 -15.08 -12.13
N ASN A 92 5.60 -14.94 -13.35
CA ASN A 92 6.26 -15.42 -14.57
C ASN A 92 7.58 -14.68 -14.83
N ILE A 93 7.61 -13.37 -14.61
CA ILE A 93 8.84 -12.56 -14.71
C ILE A 93 9.90 -13.04 -13.71
N LEU A 94 9.50 -13.35 -12.47
CA LEU A 94 10.43 -13.87 -11.46
C LEU A 94 10.91 -15.30 -11.75
N ALA A 95 10.07 -16.13 -12.36
CA ALA A 95 10.42 -17.48 -12.78
C ALA A 95 11.42 -17.50 -13.95
N SER A 96 11.31 -16.50 -14.84
CA SER A 96 12.16 -16.37 -16.04
C SER A 96 12.73 -14.95 -16.15
N PRO A 97 13.67 -14.53 -15.28
CA PRO A 97 14.16 -13.16 -15.22
C PRO A 97 14.84 -12.67 -16.50
N ASN A 98 15.31 -13.58 -17.36
CA ASN A 98 15.90 -13.24 -18.66
C ASN A 98 14.90 -12.57 -19.63
N THR A 99 13.61 -12.51 -19.28
CA THR A 99 12.61 -11.68 -19.98
C THR A 99 12.60 -10.21 -19.55
N PHE A 100 13.35 -9.81 -18.51
CA PHE A 100 13.61 -8.39 -18.22
C PHE A 100 14.37 -7.70 -19.37
N ASP A 101 15.20 -8.46 -20.09
CA ASP A 101 16.08 -7.93 -21.15
C ASP A 101 15.34 -7.63 -22.47
N SER A 102 14.11 -8.14 -22.64
CA SER A 102 13.37 -8.08 -23.91
C SER A 102 12.14 -7.17 -23.90
N ILE A 103 11.92 -6.39 -22.83
CA ILE A 103 10.82 -5.43 -22.79
C ILE A 103 11.23 -4.13 -23.48
N SER A 104 10.72 -4.02 -24.73
CA SER A 104 10.56 -2.85 -25.60
C SER A 104 11.65 -2.57 -26.67
N GLU A 105 11.40 -3.08 -27.88
CA GLU A 105 11.89 -2.47 -29.12
C GLU A 105 11.28 -1.06 -29.36
N GLU A 106 10.26 -0.66 -28.58
CA GLU A 106 9.62 0.67 -28.65
C GLU A 106 10.26 1.76 -27.76
N GLU A 107 11.20 1.46 -26.86
CA GLU A 107 11.96 2.47 -26.10
C GLU A 107 13.28 2.87 -26.81
N THR A 108 13.22 3.12 -28.12
CA THR A 108 14.37 3.54 -28.95
C THR A 108 14.79 5.01 -28.73
N LEU A 109 14.69 5.54 -27.50
CA LEU A 109 15.17 6.89 -27.17
C LEU A 109 16.06 6.98 -25.91
N THR A 110 16.33 5.87 -25.22
CA THR A 110 17.46 5.81 -24.27
C THR A 110 18.15 4.47 -24.37
N THR A 111 19.37 4.46 -24.92
CA THR A 111 20.29 3.32 -24.92
C THR A 111 20.72 3.01 -23.48
N ARG A 112 19.81 2.44 -22.67
CA ARG A 112 20.17 1.83 -21.39
C ARG A 112 20.70 0.44 -21.71
N ILE A 113 22.02 0.28 -21.60
CA ILE A 113 22.62 -1.05 -21.54
C ILE A 113 22.12 -1.66 -20.24
N ILE A 114 21.19 -2.61 -20.32
CA ILE A 114 20.77 -3.39 -19.16
C ILE A 114 21.89 -4.41 -18.92
N GLU A 115 22.57 -4.29 -17.77
CA GLU A 115 23.57 -5.27 -17.38
C GLU A 115 22.87 -6.60 -17.04
N PRO A 116 23.37 -7.74 -17.55
CA PRO A 116 22.79 -9.04 -17.22
C PRO A 116 22.82 -9.29 -15.71
N LEU A 117 21.77 -9.92 -15.20
CA LEU A 117 21.70 -10.32 -13.80
C LEU A 117 22.83 -11.29 -13.44
N THR A 118 23.43 -11.08 -12.27
CA THR A 118 24.43 -12.00 -11.72
C THR A 118 23.78 -13.32 -11.27
N PRO A 119 24.54 -14.42 -11.19
CA PRO A 119 24.01 -15.70 -10.68
C PRO A 119 23.35 -15.57 -9.30
N LYS A 120 23.92 -14.73 -8.44
CA LYS A 120 23.38 -14.47 -7.09
C LYS A 120 22.02 -13.77 -7.13
N GLU A 121 21.81 -12.86 -8.08
CA GLU A 121 20.52 -12.18 -8.27
C GLU A 121 19.47 -13.14 -8.84
N LEU A 122 19.87 -13.99 -9.80
CA LEU A 122 19.00 -15.05 -10.33
C LEU A 122 18.57 -16.02 -9.22
N ASP A 123 19.50 -16.45 -8.37
CA ASP A 123 19.19 -17.31 -7.22
C ASP A 123 18.23 -16.63 -6.23
N ALA A 124 18.41 -15.32 -5.98
CA ALA A 124 17.53 -14.56 -5.10
C ALA A 124 16.12 -14.42 -5.67
N LEU A 125 15.98 -14.15 -6.98
CA LEU A 125 14.68 -14.09 -7.66
C LEU A 125 14.00 -15.46 -7.65
N GLY A 126 14.75 -16.53 -7.94
CA GLY A 126 14.28 -17.91 -7.89
C GLY A 126 13.78 -18.31 -6.49
N PHE A 127 14.52 -17.93 -5.43
CA PHE A 127 14.10 -18.16 -4.05
C PHE A 127 12.77 -17.48 -3.73
N VAL A 128 12.65 -16.19 -4.07
CA VAL A 128 11.43 -15.41 -3.81
C VAL A 128 10.24 -15.97 -4.60
N PHE A 129 10.44 -16.32 -5.87
CA PHE A 129 9.43 -16.98 -6.70
C PHE A 129 8.93 -18.30 -6.07
N GLN A 130 9.85 -19.18 -5.66
CA GLN A 130 9.51 -20.47 -5.05
C GLN A 130 8.74 -20.26 -3.74
N GLN A 131 9.21 -19.35 -2.90
CA GLN A 131 8.59 -19.05 -1.61
C GLN A 131 7.16 -18.53 -1.78
N TRP A 132 6.95 -17.54 -2.65
CA TRP A 132 5.62 -16.97 -2.89
C TRP A 132 4.67 -17.95 -3.56
N THR A 133 5.18 -18.81 -4.45
CA THR A 133 4.40 -19.88 -5.06
C THR A 133 3.94 -20.91 -4.01
N SER A 134 4.81 -21.30 -3.07
CA SER A 134 4.43 -22.16 -1.94
C SER A 134 3.35 -21.50 -1.08
N PHE A 135 3.55 -20.24 -0.66
CA PHE A 135 2.53 -19.51 0.09
C PHE A 135 1.20 -19.41 -0.63
N HIS A 136 1.20 -19.17 -1.95
CA HIS A 136 -0.02 -19.13 -2.74
C HIS A 136 -0.70 -20.51 -2.83
N ASN A 137 0.07 -21.57 -3.12
CA ASN A 137 -0.45 -22.94 -3.23
C ASN A 137 -1.00 -23.48 -1.91
N GLU A 138 -0.43 -23.06 -0.78
CA GLU A 138 -0.88 -23.39 0.57
C GLU A 138 -2.05 -22.51 1.04
N GLY A 139 -2.50 -21.56 0.21
CA GLY A 139 -3.61 -20.66 0.53
C GLY A 139 -3.25 -19.55 1.52
N GLN A 140 -1.97 -19.34 1.81
CA GLN A 140 -1.48 -18.28 2.68
C GLN A 140 -1.40 -16.92 1.98
N ILE A 141 -1.26 -16.88 0.65
CA ILE A 141 -1.46 -15.68 -0.16
C ILE A 141 -2.63 -15.95 -1.11
N MET A 142 -3.70 -15.18 -0.98
CA MET A 142 -4.88 -15.30 -1.84
C MET A 142 -5.20 -13.96 -2.50
N LEU A 143 -5.67 -14.00 -3.75
CA LEU A 143 -6.23 -12.84 -4.43
C LEU A 143 -7.75 -12.87 -4.30
N ARG A 144 -8.35 -11.74 -3.88
CA ARG A 144 -9.80 -11.57 -3.84
C ARG A 144 -10.18 -10.24 -4.46
N GLU A 145 -10.70 -10.29 -5.67
CA GLU A 145 -11.27 -9.12 -6.31
C GLU A 145 -12.64 -8.76 -5.71
N ASN A 146 -13.01 -7.50 -5.80
CA ASN A 146 -14.35 -7.04 -5.49
C ASN A 146 -14.69 -5.79 -6.30
N ARG A 147 -15.88 -5.76 -6.90
CA ARG A 147 -16.34 -4.61 -7.72
C ARG A 147 -16.35 -3.29 -6.94
N PHE A 148 -16.51 -3.34 -5.62
CA PHE A 148 -16.49 -2.17 -4.75
C PHE A 148 -15.19 -1.34 -4.92
N TRP A 149 -14.04 -2.01 -5.13
CA TRP A 149 -12.75 -1.32 -5.29
C TRP A 149 -12.72 -0.42 -6.54
N THR A 150 -13.53 -0.75 -7.54
CA THR A 150 -13.67 -0.03 -8.82
C THR A 150 -14.94 0.83 -8.90
N GLU A 151 -15.68 1.00 -7.81
CA GLU A 151 -16.77 1.99 -7.77
C GLU A 151 -16.25 3.42 -7.64
N ALA A 152 -17.04 4.41 -8.07
CA ALA A 152 -16.65 5.82 -7.99
C ALA A 152 -16.71 6.41 -6.56
N GLY A 153 -17.42 5.76 -5.65
CA GLY A 153 -17.68 6.29 -4.30
C GLY A 153 -16.50 6.17 -3.34
N SER A 154 -16.57 6.95 -2.25
CA SER A 154 -15.66 6.82 -1.11
C SER A 154 -15.86 5.52 -0.36
N PHE A 155 -14.85 5.10 0.40
CA PHE A 155 -14.93 3.93 1.27
C PHE A 155 -15.85 4.12 2.47
N TRP A 156 -16.36 5.33 2.72
CA TRP A 156 -17.43 5.56 3.69
C TRP A 156 -18.71 4.79 3.36
N ARG A 157 -18.89 4.43 2.09
CA ARG A 157 -20.03 3.63 1.62
C ARG A 157 -19.85 2.13 1.86
N LEU A 158 -18.63 1.66 2.15
CA LEU A 158 -18.31 0.24 2.26
C LEU A 158 -19.27 -0.53 3.19
N PRO A 159 -19.61 -0.03 4.41
CA PRO A 159 -20.50 -0.76 5.30
C PRO A 159 -21.91 -1.01 4.73
N GLY A 160 -22.42 -0.07 3.91
CA GLY A 160 -23.77 -0.13 3.35
C GLY A 160 -23.85 -0.63 1.90
N THR A 161 -22.76 -0.58 1.14
CA THR A 161 -22.73 -0.99 -0.28
C THR A 161 -22.17 -2.39 -0.48
N ALA A 162 -21.12 -2.77 0.25
CA ALA A 162 -20.52 -4.10 0.18
C ALA A 162 -20.36 -4.70 1.59
N THR A 163 -21.49 -4.94 2.25
CA THR A 163 -21.55 -5.38 3.66
C THR A 163 -20.79 -6.68 3.90
N GLN A 164 -20.81 -7.63 2.97
CA GLN A 164 -20.03 -8.86 3.11
C GLN A 164 -18.52 -8.57 3.11
N LEU A 165 -18.04 -7.75 2.17
CA LEU A 165 -16.65 -7.32 2.14
C LEU A 165 -16.26 -6.61 3.44
N HIS A 166 -17.13 -5.72 3.95
CA HIS A 166 -16.88 -5.07 5.23
C HIS A 166 -16.77 -6.07 6.40
N ASN A 167 -17.63 -7.09 6.43
CA ASN A 167 -17.57 -8.14 7.46
C ASN A 167 -16.29 -8.98 7.34
N ASP A 168 -15.85 -9.28 6.13
CA ASP A 168 -14.58 -9.99 5.90
C ASP A 168 -13.41 -9.13 6.40
N LEU A 169 -13.38 -7.84 6.11
CA LEU A 169 -12.34 -6.91 6.59
C LEU A 169 -12.34 -6.75 8.12
N LYS A 170 -13.49 -6.86 8.79
CA LYS A 170 -13.56 -6.89 10.27
C LYS A 170 -12.90 -8.11 10.88
N ALA A 171 -12.92 -9.24 10.17
CA ALA A 171 -12.25 -10.47 10.63
C ALA A 171 -10.71 -10.35 10.56
N CYS A 172 -10.19 -9.42 9.76
CA CYS A 172 -8.76 -9.21 9.55
C CYS A 172 -8.11 -8.41 10.67
N GLU A 173 -6.88 -8.73 11.02
CA GLU A 173 -6.16 -8.06 12.11
C GLU A 173 -5.66 -6.67 11.72
N LEU A 174 -5.33 -6.50 10.44
CA LEU A 174 -4.95 -5.23 9.84
C LEU A 174 -5.34 -5.22 8.36
N VAL A 175 -5.88 -4.09 7.89
CA VAL A 175 -6.09 -3.82 6.47
C VAL A 175 -5.16 -2.69 6.05
N ILE A 176 -4.29 -2.97 5.09
CA ILE A 176 -3.31 -2.04 4.53
C ILE A 176 -3.86 -1.50 3.21
N PHE A 177 -4.00 -0.17 3.12
CA PHE A 177 -4.44 0.52 1.91
C PHE A 177 -3.25 1.20 1.24
N LYS A 178 -2.95 0.79 0.02
CA LYS A 178 -1.79 1.28 -0.75
C LYS A 178 -2.16 2.49 -1.60
N GLY A 179 -1.26 3.47 -1.69
CA GLY A 179 -1.30 4.49 -2.72
C GLY A 179 -2.31 5.63 -2.50
N ASP A 180 -2.32 6.55 -3.47
CA ASP A 180 -3.03 7.83 -3.37
C ASP A 180 -4.55 7.67 -3.55
N LEU A 181 -4.99 6.86 -4.52
CA LEU A 181 -6.40 6.66 -4.80
C LEU A 181 -7.15 6.05 -3.61
N ASN A 182 -6.55 5.05 -2.95
CA ASN A 182 -7.14 4.46 -1.75
C ASN A 182 -7.22 5.49 -0.60
N TYR A 183 -6.21 6.34 -0.42
CA TYR A 183 -6.25 7.40 0.59
C TYR A 183 -7.34 8.43 0.32
N ARG A 184 -7.50 8.85 -0.95
CA ARG A 184 -8.60 9.73 -1.38
C ARG A 184 -9.96 9.10 -1.07
N LYS A 185 -10.15 7.82 -1.43
CA LYS A 185 -11.39 7.09 -1.11
C LYS A 185 -11.63 6.92 0.39
N LEU A 186 -10.58 6.69 1.19
CA LEU A 186 -10.66 6.62 2.66
C LEU A 186 -11.11 7.94 3.28
N THR A 187 -10.62 9.06 2.76
CA THR A 187 -10.87 10.42 3.28
C THR A 187 -12.04 11.12 2.60
N GLY A 188 -12.74 10.44 1.69
CA GLY A 188 -13.85 11.01 0.93
C GLY A 188 -13.44 12.08 -0.09
N ASP A 189 -12.15 12.21 -0.38
CA ASP A 189 -11.56 13.22 -1.29
C ASP A 189 -12.02 14.65 -0.98
N ALA A 190 -12.31 14.93 0.30
CA ALA A 190 -12.88 16.20 0.74
C ALA A 190 -11.80 17.25 1.05
N LYS A 191 -12.20 18.52 1.02
CA LYS A 191 -11.35 19.68 1.39
C LYS A 191 -11.23 19.79 2.91
N TRP A 192 -10.46 18.89 3.52
CA TRP A 192 -10.20 18.87 4.96
C TRP A 192 -9.27 19.99 5.42
N ASP A 193 -9.40 20.38 6.69
CA ASP A 193 -8.29 21.00 7.40
C ASP A 193 -7.17 19.95 7.52
N PRO A 194 -5.92 20.23 7.10
CA PRO A 194 -4.79 19.30 7.15
C PRO A 194 -4.49 18.72 8.53
N THR A 195 -4.86 19.44 9.59
CA THR A 195 -4.68 19.00 10.98
C THR A 195 -5.82 18.12 11.47
N THR A 196 -6.88 17.93 10.67
CA THR A 196 -7.98 17.01 10.98
C THR A 196 -7.40 15.62 11.30
N PRO A 197 -7.77 14.97 12.41
CA PRO A 197 -7.27 13.63 12.70
C PRO A 197 -7.67 12.62 11.62
N PHE A 198 -6.75 11.72 11.24
CA PHE A 198 -7.03 10.66 10.26
C PHE A 198 -8.23 9.79 10.68
N THR A 199 -8.37 9.50 11.97
CA THR A 199 -9.51 8.77 12.52
C THR A 199 -10.86 9.42 12.23
N LYS A 200 -10.92 10.76 12.17
CA LYS A 200 -12.13 11.53 11.88
C LYS A 200 -12.45 11.56 10.38
N SER A 201 -11.44 11.64 9.52
CA SER A 201 -11.63 11.71 8.06
C SER A 201 -12.10 10.39 7.46
N LEU A 202 -11.95 9.27 8.18
CA LEU A 202 -12.42 7.94 7.76
C LEU A 202 -13.94 7.77 7.80
N GLY A 203 -14.68 8.70 8.42
CA GLY A 203 -16.13 8.62 8.53
C GLY A 203 -16.58 7.27 9.11
N PRO A 204 -17.53 6.55 8.46
CA PRO A 204 -18.00 5.22 8.89
C PRO A 204 -16.92 4.13 8.96
N MET A 205 -15.76 4.32 8.32
CA MET A 205 -14.63 3.39 8.38
C MET A 205 -13.66 3.70 9.52
N GLY A 206 -13.89 4.78 10.28
CA GLY A 206 -13.06 5.20 11.42
C GLY A 206 -13.25 4.34 12.68
N PRO A 207 -12.92 4.87 13.88
CA PRO A 207 -13.14 4.17 15.14
C PRO A 207 -14.57 3.65 15.30
N GLY A 208 -14.72 2.38 15.69
CA GLY A 208 -16.02 1.70 15.78
C GLY A 208 -16.44 0.96 14.50
N SER A 209 -15.71 1.09 13.40
CA SER A 209 -15.95 0.32 12.17
C SER A 209 -15.68 -1.17 12.35
N GLY A 210 -14.88 -1.56 13.35
CA GLY A 210 -14.38 -2.93 13.51
C GLY A 210 -13.21 -3.27 12.58
N VAL A 211 -12.68 -2.30 11.82
CA VAL A 211 -11.58 -2.51 10.87
C VAL A 211 -10.36 -1.70 11.31
N ASN A 212 -9.23 -2.36 11.56
CA ASN A 212 -7.96 -1.67 11.77
C ASN A 212 -7.37 -1.29 10.42
N ILE A 213 -7.11 0.00 10.22
CA ILE A 213 -6.69 0.56 8.92
C ILE A 213 -5.30 1.14 9.05
N LEU A 214 -4.40 0.73 8.16
CA LEU A 214 -3.14 1.42 7.88
C LEU A 214 -3.16 1.91 6.43
N SER A 215 -3.04 3.21 6.21
CA SER A 215 -2.84 3.74 4.86
C SER A 215 -1.37 4.07 4.63
N LEU A 216 -0.81 3.51 3.56
CA LEU A 216 0.55 3.78 3.09
C LEU A 216 0.47 4.56 1.79
N ARG A 217 0.65 5.88 1.88
CA ARG A 217 0.36 6.79 0.78
C ARG A 217 1.53 7.71 0.49
N THR A 218 2.02 7.67 -0.75
CA THR A 218 2.79 8.76 -1.34
C THR A 218 1.81 9.84 -1.82
N CYS A 219 2.04 11.10 -1.43
CA CYS A 219 1.12 12.19 -1.67
C CYS A 219 1.13 12.61 -3.16
N LYS A 220 0.01 12.36 -3.85
CA LYS A 220 -0.20 12.66 -5.27
C LYS A 220 -1.53 13.42 -5.52
N SER A 221 -2.10 14.02 -4.48
CA SER A 221 -3.37 14.79 -4.55
C SER A 221 -3.52 15.78 -3.40
N ASP A 222 -4.42 16.75 -3.56
CA ASP A 222 -4.70 17.83 -2.60
C ASP A 222 -5.05 17.38 -1.18
N VAL A 223 -5.80 16.28 -1.07
CA VAL A 223 -6.36 15.85 0.21
C VAL A 223 -5.23 15.42 1.14
N ILE A 224 -5.20 15.96 2.35
CA ILE A 224 -4.26 15.57 3.39
C ILE A 224 -4.90 15.80 4.75
N VAL A 225 -4.63 14.91 5.69
CA VAL A 225 -5.10 14.99 7.08
C VAL A 225 -4.03 14.45 8.02
N GLY A 226 -4.16 14.73 9.32
CA GLY A 226 -3.28 14.22 10.37
C GLY A 226 -1.94 14.95 10.50
N LEU A 227 -1.75 16.08 9.81
CA LEU A 227 -0.55 16.89 9.95
C LEU A 227 -0.50 17.57 11.32
N LYS A 228 0.72 17.86 11.79
CA LYS A 228 0.93 18.72 12.97
C LYS A 228 0.56 20.16 12.62
N GLN A 229 0.16 20.93 13.63
CA GLN A 229 -0.06 22.37 13.48
C GLN A 229 1.21 23.04 12.92
N GLY A 230 1.05 23.89 11.89
CA GLY A 230 2.16 24.61 11.27
C GLY A 230 2.92 23.83 10.17
N GLU A 231 2.66 22.51 10.03
CA GLU A 231 3.41 21.68 9.09
C GLU A 231 3.04 21.97 7.63
N ASP A 232 1.76 22.23 7.36
CA ASP A 232 1.30 22.59 6.02
C ASP A 232 1.86 23.97 5.60
N GLU A 233 1.92 24.93 6.52
CA GLU A 233 2.54 26.24 6.33
C GLU A 233 4.05 26.11 6.05
N ARG A 234 4.75 25.27 6.84
CA ARG A 234 6.17 24.98 6.64
C ARG A 234 6.41 24.39 5.25
N LEU A 235 5.60 23.43 4.83
CA LEU A 235 5.73 22.78 3.53
C LEU A 235 5.46 23.73 2.37
N ARG A 236 4.50 24.65 2.51
CA ARG A 236 4.23 25.71 1.50
C ARG A 236 5.30 26.79 1.42
N SER A 237 6.10 26.99 2.46
CA SER A 237 7.15 28.01 2.46
C SER A 237 8.32 27.67 1.52
N PHE A 238 8.42 26.43 1.03
CA PHE A 238 9.46 26.05 0.08
C PHE A 238 9.16 26.64 -1.31
N GLU A 239 10.21 27.01 -2.05
CA GLU A 239 10.05 27.52 -3.40
C GLU A 239 9.38 26.46 -4.32
N GLY A 240 8.35 26.88 -5.07
CA GLY A 240 7.60 25.99 -5.98
C GLY A 240 6.73 24.93 -5.29
N SER A 241 6.44 25.08 -3.99
CA SER A 241 5.69 24.11 -3.19
C SER A 241 4.23 24.48 -2.90
N GLY A 242 3.80 25.67 -3.34
CA GLY A 242 2.46 26.20 -3.19
C GLY A 242 2.44 27.64 -2.68
N ASP A 243 1.26 28.13 -2.36
CA ASP A 243 0.99 29.44 -1.77
C ASP A 243 -0.13 29.33 -0.71
N SER A 244 -0.63 30.44 -0.17
CA SER A 244 -1.68 30.42 0.87
C SER A 244 -2.96 29.68 0.47
N GLU A 245 -3.20 29.45 -0.83
CA GLU A 245 -4.40 28.79 -1.34
C GLU A 245 -4.14 27.37 -1.88
N THR A 246 -2.90 27.08 -2.30
CA THR A 246 -2.53 25.85 -3.00
C THR A 246 -1.48 25.02 -2.29
N ARG A 247 -1.62 23.69 -2.32
CA ARG A 247 -0.68 22.72 -1.72
C ARG A 247 0.04 21.95 -2.81
N MET A 248 0.80 22.62 -3.66
CA MET A 248 1.48 21.95 -4.77
C MET A 248 2.39 20.81 -4.28
N TRP A 249 3.00 20.96 -3.10
CA TRP A 249 3.82 19.93 -2.46
C TRP A 249 3.08 18.59 -2.31
N ALA A 250 1.77 18.61 -2.06
CA ALA A 250 0.94 17.45 -1.73
C ALA A 250 0.63 16.56 -2.94
N TRP A 251 0.88 17.02 -4.17
CA TRP A 251 0.72 16.20 -5.37
C TRP A 251 2.02 15.94 -6.15
N THR A 252 3.18 16.30 -5.59
CA THR A 252 4.49 16.08 -6.25
C THR A 252 4.99 14.63 -6.19
N GLY A 253 4.40 13.78 -5.34
CA GLY A 253 4.92 12.45 -5.06
C GLY A 253 6.18 12.42 -4.18
N LYS A 254 6.64 13.58 -3.65
CA LYS A 254 7.86 13.67 -2.83
C LYS A 254 7.66 13.33 -1.36
N TRP A 255 6.44 13.48 -0.86
CA TRP A 255 6.08 13.31 0.55
C TRP A 255 5.19 12.09 0.73
N ALA A 256 5.21 11.49 1.92
CA ALA A 256 4.38 10.34 2.24
C ALA A 256 3.75 10.46 3.63
N VAL A 257 2.67 9.70 3.83
CA VAL A 257 2.03 9.49 5.13
C VAL A 257 1.79 8.00 5.35
N MET A 258 1.98 7.58 6.60
CA MET A 258 1.64 6.26 7.11
C MET A 258 0.66 6.47 8.26
N SER A 259 -0.63 6.52 7.94
CA SER A 259 -1.67 6.89 8.90
C SER A 259 -2.42 5.66 9.39
N PHE A 260 -2.57 5.52 10.70
CA PHE A 260 -3.22 4.38 11.33
C PHE A 260 -4.51 4.77 12.05
N SER A 261 -5.53 3.91 11.96
CA SER A 261 -6.76 4.01 12.75
C SER A 261 -7.09 2.66 13.35
N TYR A 262 -7.26 2.65 14.68
CA TYR A 262 -7.74 1.49 15.42
C TYR A 262 -9.28 1.47 15.36
N GLY A 263 -9.83 0.47 14.67
CA GLY A 263 -11.28 0.34 14.47
C GLY A 263 -11.94 -0.74 15.34
N LYS A 264 -11.18 -1.73 15.82
CA LYS A 264 -11.66 -2.83 16.67
C LYS A 264 -11.73 -2.37 18.13
N GLY A 265 -12.91 -1.94 18.61
CA GLY A 265 -13.16 -1.68 20.02
C GLY A 265 -13.24 -2.94 20.86
#